data_AF-W1Y2A6-F1
#
_entry.id   AF-W1Y2A6-F1
#
_cell.length_a   1.000
_cell.length_b   1.000
_cell.length_c   1.000
_cell.angle_alpha   90.00
_cell.angle_beta   90.00
_cell.angle_gamma   90.00
#
_symmetry.space_group_name_H-M   'P 1'
#
loop_
_entity.id
_entity.type
_entity.pdbx_description
1 polymer ?
#
loop_
_entity_poly.entity_id
_entity_poly.type
_entity_poly.pdbx_seq_one_letter_code
_entity_poly.pdbx_strand_id
1 'polypeptide(L)' 'MPLVTTTEMFKKAYEGGYAVGAFNVNNMEIVQGIVDAAKEEQSPLILQVSAGARKYAKHIYLV' A
#
# COMPACT_ATOMS: atom_id res chain seq x y z
N MET A 1 4.52 -6.70 -9.20
CA MET A 1 3.28 -5.93 -9.46
C MET A 1 3.67 -4.50 -9.77
N PRO A 2 3.12 -3.88 -10.81
CA PRO A 2 3.41 -2.48 -11.12
C PRO A 2 2.76 -1.55 -10.08
N LEU A 3 3.33 -0.36 -9.90
CA LEU A 3 2.64 0.74 -9.24
C LEU A 3 1.45 1.16 -10.13
N VAL A 4 0.28 1.32 -9.52
CA VAL A 4 -0.95 1.69 -10.22
C VAL A 4 -1.60 2.89 -9.54
N THR A 5 -2.47 3.59 -10.27
CA THR A 5 -3.26 4.69 -9.70
C THR A 5 -4.44 4.14 -8.91
N THR A 6 -4.82 4.84 -7.84
CA THR A 6 -5.97 4.46 -7.01
C THR A 6 -7.30 4.59 -7.75
N THR A 7 -7.40 5.44 -8.78
CA THR A 7 -8.63 5.61 -9.58
C THR A 7 -9.07 4.30 -10.24
N GLU A 8 -8.18 3.61 -10.96
CA GLU A 8 -8.53 2.32 -11.58
C GLU A 8 -8.73 1.22 -10.54
N MET A 9 -7.95 1.24 -9.47
CA MET A 9 -8.05 0.28 -8.37
C MET A 9 -9.43 0.34 -7.70
N PHE A 10 -9.92 1.54 -7.35
CA PHE A 10 -11.24 1.70 -6.75
C PHE A 10 -12.37 1.39 -7.72
N LYS A 11 -12.22 1.73 -9.01
CA LYS A 11 -13.21 1.33 -10.02
C LYS A 11 -13.45 -0.19 -10.00
N LYS A 12 -12.38 -0.98 -10.02
CA LYS A 12 -12.46 -2.45 -9.93
C LYS A 12 -13.04 -2.93 -8.59
N ALA A 13 -12.69 -2.27 -7.48
CA ALA A 13 -13.21 -2.60 -6.16
C ALA A 13 -14.73 -2.37 -6.04
N TYR A 14 -15.23 -1.24 -6.56
CA TYR A 14 -16.66 -0.94 -6.58
C TYR A 14 -17.43 -1.89 -7.50
N GLU A 15 -16.93 -2.16 -8.71
CA GLU A 15 -17.54 -3.09 -9.65
C GLU A 15 -17.53 -4.54 -9.13
N GLY A 16 -16.46 -4.94 -8.45
CA GLY A 16 -16.27 -6.29 -7.90
C GLY A 16 -16.84 -6.50 -6.49
N GLY A 17 -17.38 -5.46 -5.85
CA GLY A 17 -17.98 -5.55 -4.51
C GLY A 17 -16.99 -5.92 -3.39
N TYR A 18 -15.74 -5.48 -3.48
CA TYR A 18 -14.70 -5.75 -2.48
C TYR A 18 -14.04 -4.47 -1.97
N ALA A 19 -13.34 -4.57 -0.83
CA ALA A 19 -12.58 -3.46 -0.25
C ALA A 19 -11.08 -3.62 -0.53
N VAL A 20 -10.35 -2.51 -0.54
CA VAL A 20 -8.89 -2.50 -0.66
C VAL A 20 -8.28 -1.98 0.64
N GLY A 21 -7.35 -2.75 1.21
CA GLY A 21 -6.65 -2.36 2.43
C GLY A 21 -5.64 -1.22 2.18
N ALA A 22 -5.65 -0.21 3.05
CA ALA A 22 -4.67 0.87 3.05
C ALA A 22 -3.84 0.84 4.33
N PHE A 23 -2.56 0.53 4.20
CA PHE A 23 -1.67 0.23 5.33
C PHE A 23 -0.58 1.29 5.45
N ASN A 24 -0.43 1.82 6.66
CA ASN A 24 0.62 2.80 6.93
C ASN A 24 2.00 2.12 7.00
N VAL A 25 3.00 2.70 6.33
CA VAL A 25 4.37 2.18 6.35
C VAL A 25 5.38 3.24 6.74
N ASN A 26 6.35 2.84 7.57
CA ASN A 26 7.36 3.73 8.13
C ASN A 26 8.80 3.18 8.01
N ASN A 27 8.98 1.89 7.66
CA ASN A 27 10.27 1.22 7.50
C ASN A 27 10.14 -0.02 6.60
N MET A 28 11.26 -0.71 6.38
CA MET A 28 11.36 -1.85 5.46
C MET A 28 10.58 -3.08 5.94
N GLU A 29 10.69 -3.41 7.22
CA GLU A 29 10.10 -4.62 7.81
C GLU A 29 8.58 -4.60 7.70
N ILE A 30 7.97 -3.44 7.91
CA ILE A 30 6.51 -3.27 7.75
C ILE A 30 6.11 -3.43 6.28
N VAL A 31 6.87 -2.84 5.34
CA VAL A 31 6.60 -3.00 3.90
C VAL A 31 6.66 -4.47 3.49
N GLN A 32 7.70 -5.20 3.92
CA GLN A 32 7.87 -6.62 3.62
C GLN A 32 6.69 -7.44 4.15
N GLY A 33 6.32 -7.26 5.42
CA GLY A 33 5.21 -8.03 6.01
C GLY A 33 3.87 -7.79 5.31
N ILE A 34 3.55 -6.55 4.94
CA ILE A 34 2.29 -6.23 4.23
C ILE A 34 2.31 -6.81 2.81
N VAL A 35 3.43 -6.69 2.09
CA VAL A 35 3.55 -7.15 0.70
C VAL A 35 3.53 -8.67 0.62
N ASP A 36 4.19 -9.37 1.56
CA ASP A 36 4.19 -10.83 1.63
C ASP A 36 2.78 -11.36 1.92
N ALA A 37 2.07 -10.76 2.89
CA ALA A 37 0.68 -11.12 3.18
C ALA A 37 -0.25 -10.88 1.98
N ALA A 38 -0.14 -9.73 1.31
CA ALA A 38 -0.97 -9.44 0.13
C ALA A 38 -0.64 -10.36 -1.06
N LYS A 39 0.62 -10.79 -1.18
CA LYS A 39 1.01 -11.80 -2.15
C LYS A 39 0.41 -13.16 -1.83
N GLU A 40 0.43 -13.58 -0.57
CA GLU A 40 -0.20 -14.84 -0.14
C GLU A 40 -1.71 -14.84 -0.41
N GLU A 41 -2.39 -13.75 -0.05
CA GLU A 41 -3.84 -13.57 -0.22
C GLU A 41 -4.27 -13.19 -1.65
N GLN A 42 -3.32 -13.03 -2.59
CA GLN A 42 -3.57 -12.54 -3.95
C GLN A 42 -4.41 -11.24 -3.96
N SER A 43 -4.14 -10.34 -3.02
CA SER A 43 -4.98 -9.18 -2.72
C SER A 43 -4.33 -7.87 -3.17
N PRO A 44 -5.07 -6.90 -3.75
CA PRO A 44 -4.57 -5.55 -3.96
C PRO A 44 -4.39 -4.84 -2.61
N LEU A 45 -3.35 -4.00 -2.51
CA LEU A 45 -3.06 -3.19 -1.33
C LEU A 45 -2.73 -1.74 -1.71
N ILE A 46 -2.85 -0.84 -0.73
CA ILE A 46 -2.32 0.52 -0.78
C ILE A 46 -1.29 0.66 0.36
N LEU A 47 -0.05 1.01 0.02
CA LEU A 47 0.93 1.46 1.01
C LEU A 47 0.82 2.98 1.12
N GLN A 48 0.54 3.49 2.32
CA GLN A 48 0.34 4.92 2.55
C GLN A 48 1.34 5.47 3.57
N VAL A 49 1.87 6.66 3.31
CA VAL A 49 2.90 7.29 4.14
C VAL A 49 2.37 8.59 4.71
N SER A 50 2.32 8.69 6.04
CA SER A 50 1.93 9.92 6.73
C SER A 50 3.06 10.98 6.69
N ALA A 51 2.73 12.23 6.99
CA ALA A 51 3.77 13.27 7.12
C ALA A 51 4.81 12.93 8.20
N GLY A 52 4.38 12.31 9.31
CA GLY A 52 5.27 11.86 10.38
C GLY A 52 6.19 10.72 9.94
N ALA A 53 5.67 9.76 9.18
CA ALA A 53 6.44 8.66 8.62
C ALA A 53 7.52 9.15 7.64
N ARG A 54 7.18 10.11 6.75
CA ARG A 54 8.16 10.77 5.87
C ARG A 54 9.25 11.50 6.66
N LYS A 55 8.88 12.17 7.76
CA LYS A 55 9.85 12.87 8.64
C LYS A 55 10.80 11.87 9.31
N TYR A 56 10.28 10.74 9.76
CA TYR A 56 11.05 9.68 10.41
C TYR A 56 12.04 9.01 9.45
N ALA A 57 11.54 8.53 8.30
CA ALA A 57 12.35 7.74 7.36
C ALA A 57 13.29 8.59 6.50
N LYS A 58 13.08 9.92 6.43
CA LYS A 58 13.61 10.84 5.41
C LYS A 58 13.02 10.54 4.03
N HIS A 59 12.82 11.60 3.25
CA HIS A 59 12.11 11.52 1.97
C HIS A 59 12.73 10.54 0.97
N ILE A 60 14.05 10.37 0.98
CA ILE A 60 14.74 9.45 0.05
C ILE A 60 14.40 7.97 0.26
N TYR A 61 13.97 7.59 1.46
CA TYR A 61 13.64 6.19 1.78
C TYR A 61 12.15 5.87 1.65
N LEU A 62 11.27 6.87 1.79
CA LEU A 62 9.82 6.74 1.61
C LEU A 62 9.29 7.94 0.82
N VAL A 63 8.91 7.68 -0.44
CA VAL A 63 8.41 8.66 -1.42
C VAL A 63 6.93 8.46 -1.67
#